data_AF-A0A523X4Z0-F1
#
_entry.id   AF-A0A523X4Z0-F1
#
_cell.length_a   1.000
_cell.length_b   1.000
_cell.length_c   1.000
_cell.angle_alpha   90.00
_cell.angle_beta   90.00
_cell.angle_gamma   90.00
#
_symmetry.space_group_name_H-M   'P 1'
#
loop_
_entity.id
_entity.type
_entity.pdbx_description
1 polymer ?
#
loop_
_entity_poly.entity_id
_entity_poly.type
_entity_poly.pdbx_seq_one_letter_code
_entity_poly.pdbx_strand_id
1 'polypeptide(L)'
;MRVLLNLVKGFSATGKTPRMVLLLFIINLLFSMILAFPMYSSLKSSFGQSLVGESMAEDFNYLWWGEFMDSAKGLETTFSPSIIGKGAILNNLESLIQFRFFDLPSVIIILGILYVLLHTFLAGGILSIFMKETPRFSMKEFFNGAGTYFIRFFLLMLISWVFFFFIGSFLGGQFNRIINNVSKNSLSEVTPFYLGLLFSTIIFFLLLFIQMVFDYSRIKIVLEDSRNVLRSSLEAFVFVFKHLGSTLGLYYLIFLANVVITLIYVLLKGLIPQS
;
A
#
# COMPACT_ATOMS: atom_id res chain seq x y z
N MET A 1 -23.21 -11.28 10.21
CA MET A 1 -24.06 -11.43 9.01
C MET A 1 -24.19 -10.15 8.18
N ARG A 2 -24.50 -8.98 8.77
CA ARG A 2 -24.66 -7.71 8.01
C ARG A 2 -23.41 -7.25 7.26
N VAL A 3 -22.21 -7.44 7.83
CA VAL A 3 -20.95 -7.00 7.21
C VAL A 3 -20.62 -7.77 5.93
N LEU A 4 -20.75 -9.11 5.96
CA LEU A 4 -20.55 -9.95 4.78
C LEU A 4 -21.53 -9.61 3.66
N LEU A 5 -22.80 -9.35 4.00
CA LEU A 5 -23.80 -8.90 3.03
C LEU A 5 -23.40 -7.56 2.38
N ASN A 6 -22.88 -6.61 3.15
CA ASN A 6 -22.40 -5.34 2.62
C ASN A 6 -21.18 -5.51 1.70
N LEU A 7 -20.27 -6.41 2.05
CA LEU A 7 -19.13 -6.76 1.19
C LEU A 7 -19.59 -7.32 -0.16
N VAL A 8 -20.51 -8.29 -0.14
CA VAL A 8 -21.09 -8.90 -1.34
C VAL A 8 -21.83 -7.87 -2.19
N LYS A 9 -22.61 -6.97 -1.56
CA LYS A 9 -23.25 -5.85 -2.26
C LYS A 9 -22.23 -4.94 -2.94
N GLY A 10 -21.12 -4.64 -2.25
CA GLY A 10 -20.00 -3.88 -2.81
C GLY A 10 -19.41 -4.53 -4.07
N PHE A 11 -19.06 -5.82 -3.99
CA PHE A 11 -18.56 -6.57 -5.14
C PHE A 11 -19.57 -6.65 -6.29
N SER A 12 -20.86 -6.87 -5.98
CA SER A 12 -21.93 -6.88 -6.97
C SER A 12 -22.09 -5.52 -7.66
N ALA A 13 -22.00 -4.41 -6.92
CA ALA A 13 -22.02 -3.07 -7.48
C ALA A 13 -20.81 -2.82 -8.38
N THR A 14 -19.60 -3.20 -7.95
CA THR A 14 -18.37 -3.09 -8.75
C THR A 14 -18.45 -3.89 -10.05
N GLY A 15 -19.04 -5.09 -10.00
CA GLY A 15 -19.26 -5.95 -11.16
C GLY A 15 -20.16 -5.32 -12.25
N LYS A 16 -20.97 -4.31 -11.90
CA LYS A 16 -21.79 -3.54 -12.86
C LYS A 16 -20.98 -2.48 -13.62
N THR A 17 -19.73 -2.23 -13.20
CA THR A 17 -18.85 -1.20 -13.78
C THR A 17 -17.53 -1.78 -14.34
N PRO A 18 -17.56 -2.83 -15.19
CA PRO A 18 -16.33 -3.52 -15.62
C PRO A 18 -15.38 -2.60 -16.41
N ARG A 19 -15.91 -1.65 -17.16
CA ARG A 19 -15.11 -0.65 -17.89
C ARG A 19 -14.32 0.28 -16.96
N MET A 20 -14.86 0.61 -15.79
CA MET A 20 -14.14 1.38 -14.77
C MET A 20 -13.02 0.54 -14.17
N VAL A 21 -13.29 -0.72 -13.85
CA VAL A 21 -12.28 -1.65 -13.32
C VAL A 21 -11.14 -1.82 -14.32
N LEU A 22 -11.46 -2.00 -15.60
CA LEU A 22 -10.46 -2.09 -16.67
C LEU A 22 -9.64 -0.80 -16.80
N LEU A 23 -10.27 0.37 -16.71
CA LEU A 23 -9.56 1.65 -16.72
C LEU A 23 -8.57 1.74 -15.55
N LEU A 24 -9.02 1.46 -14.33
CA LEU A 24 -8.17 1.50 -13.14
C LEU A 24 -7.03 0.49 -13.24
N PHE A 25 -7.28 -0.70 -13.80
CA PHE A 25 -6.26 -1.71 -14.07
C PHE A 25 -5.22 -1.19 -15.07
N ILE A 26 -5.64 -0.65 -16.21
CA ILE A 26 -4.74 -0.09 -17.23
C ILE A 26 -3.88 1.03 -16.65
N ILE A 27 -4.46 1.94 -15.87
CA ILE A 27 -3.72 3.03 -15.23
C ILE A 27 -2.65 2.48 -14.26
N ASN A 28 -3.00 1.51 -13.42
CA ASN A 28 -2.03 0.88 -12.50
C ASN A 28 -0.96 0.09 -13.26
N LEU A 29 -1.32 -0.59 -14.35
CA LEU A 29 -0.39 -1.33 -15.19
C LEU A 29 0.62 -0.39 -15.85
N LEU A 30 0.15 0.71 -16.44
CA LEU A 30 1.02 1.73 -17.04
C LEU A 30 1.94 2.35 -16.00
N PHE A 31 1.43 2.67 -14.80
CA PHE A 31 2.27 3.19 -13.72
C PHE A 31 3.33 2.18 -13.27
N SER A 32 2.96 0.90 -13.17
CA SER A 32 3.87 -0.18 -12.81
C SER A 32 4.96 -0.38 -13.87
N MET A 33 4.63 -0.22 -15.16
CA MET A 33 5.60 -0.30 -16.26
C MET A 33 6.70 0.77 -16.18
N ILE A 34 6.41 1.95 -15.62
CA ILE A 34 7.42 3.01 -15.42
C ILE A 34 8.56 2.54 -14.50
N LEU A 35 8.26 1.67 -13.52
CA LEU A 35 9.26 1.05 -12.65
C LEU A 35 9.82 -0.25 -13.24
N ALA A 36 8.94 -1.08 -13.80
CA ALA A 36 9.33 -2.40 -14.28
C ALA A 36 10.28 -2.35 -15.48
N PHE A 37 10.07 -1.42 -16.42
CA PHE A 37 10.86 -1.36 -17.65
C PHE A 37 12.32 -0.95 -17.42
N PRO A 38 12.65 0.12 -16.65
CA PRO A 38 14.04 0.45 -16.34
C PRO A 38 14.75 -0.66 -15.58
N MET A 39 14.09 -1.26 -14.58
CA MET A 39 14.64 -2.39 -13.84
C MET A 39 14.93 -3.59 -14.77
N TYR A 40 13.99 -3.95 -15.63
CA TYR A 40 14.18 -5.01 -16.63
C TYR A 40 15.32 -4.69 -17.59
N SER A 41 15.41 -3.46 -18.10
CA SER A 41 16.48 -3.04 -19.02
C SER A 41 17.85 -3.13 -18.35
N SER A 42 17.96 -2.73 -17.09
CA SER A 42 19.19 -2.78 -16.33
C SER A 42 19.64 -4.20 -16.06
N LEU A 43 18.72 -5.06 -15.59
CA LEU A 43 18.98 -6.49 -15.38
C LEU A 43 19.37 -7.19 -16.69
N LYS A 44 18.62 -6.94 -17.78
CA LYS A 44 18.92 -7.52 -19.09
C LYS A 44 20.30 -7.11 -19.61
N SER A 45 20.69 -5.85 -19.44
CA SER A 45 22.00 -5.35 -19.84
C SER A 45 23.13 -6.02 -19.04
N SER A 46 22.89 -6.27 -17.75
CA SER A 46 23.86 -6.95 -16.89
C SER A 46 23.99 -8.45 -17.22
N PHE A 47 22.87 -9.12 -17.50
CA PHE A 47 22.87 -10.54 -17.90
C PHE A 47 23.45 -10.77 -19.30
N GLY A 48 23.26 -9.84 -20.24
CA GLY A 48 23.68 -9.99 -21.63
C GLY A 48 25.20 -10.07 -21.85
N GLN A 49 26.02 -9.81 -20.84
CA GLN A 49 27.48 -9.87 -20.91
C GLN A 49 28.09 -11.11 -20.24
N SER A 50 27.30 -12.02 -19.67
CA SER A 50 27.83 -13.14 -18.88
C SER A 50 26.97 -14.41 -18.92
N LEU A 51 27.57 -15.57 -18.64
CA LEU A 51 26.90 -16.86 -18.37
C LEU A 51 26.04 -16.83 -17.09
N VAL A 52 25.93 -15.67 -16.45
CA VAL A 52 25.16 -15.44 -15.22
C VAL A 52 23.71 -15.88 -15.36
N GLY A 53 23.11 -15.75 -16.55
CA GLY A 53 21.73 -16.20 -16.80
C GLY A 53 21.53 -17.70 -16.53
N GLU A 54 22.48 -18.54 -16.92
CA GLU A 54 22.46 -19.98 -16.64
C GLU A 54 22.73 -20.26 -15.15
N SER A 55 23.71 -19.56 -14.55
CA SER A 55 24.01 -19.74 -13.12
C SER A 55 22.85 -19.34 -12.20
N MET A 56 22.10 -18.29 -12.57
CA MET A 56 20.94 -17.79 -11.82
C MET A 56 19.71 -18.70 -11.90
N ALA A 57 19.65 -19.57 -12.90
CA ALA A 57 18.59 -20.58 -13.03
C ALA A 57 18.80 -21.75 -12.06
N GLU A 58 20.05 -22.03 -11.69
CA GLU A 58 20.40 -23.07 -10.72
C GLU A 58 20.39 -22.54 -9.27
N ASP A 59 21.12 -21.44 -9.00
CA ASP A 59 21.22 -20.83 -7.66
C ASP A 59 21.46 -19.31 -7.75
N PHE A 60 21.07 -18.56 -6.71
CA PHE A 60 21.28 -17.11 -6.69
C PHE A 60 22.78 -16.76 -6.67
N ASN A 61 23.27 -16.08 -7.71
CA ASN A 61 24.68 -15.71 -7.83
C ASN A 61 24.99 -14.40 -7.08
N TYR A 62 25.46 -14.54 -5.83
CA TYR A 62 25.83 -13.42 -4.95
C TYR A 62 27.01 -12.58 -5.46
N LEU A 63 27.94 -13.18 -6.21
CA LEU A 63 29.10 -12.47 -6.76
C LEU A 63 28.65 -11.46 -7.82
N TRP A 64 27.84 -11.93 -8.78
CA TRP A 64 27.21 -11.06 -9.77
C TRP A 64 26.37 -9.97 -9.11
N TRP A 65 25.61 -10.32 -8.06
CA TRP A 65 24.77 -9.33 -7.38
C TRP A 65 25.62 -8.21 -6.75
N GLY A 66 26.77 -8.53 -6.17
CA GLY A 66 27.73 -7.54 -5.67
C GLY A 66 28.22 -6.61 -6.79
N GLU A 67 28.68 -7.17 -7.91
CA GLU A 67 29.14 -6.39 -9.07
C GLU A 67 28.03 -5.51 -9.66
N PHE A 68 26.80 -6.05 -9.76
CA PHE A 68 25.63 -5.30 -10.19
C PHE A 68 25.35 -4.13 -9.25
N MET A 69 25.41 -4.36 -7.94
CA MET A 69 25.15 -3.33 -6.92
C MET A 69 26.24 -2.24 -6.88
N ASP A 70 27.50 -2.59 -7.13
CA ASP A 70 28.60 -1.62 -7.20
C ASP A 70 28.42 -0.63 -8.37
N SER A 71 27.77 -1.08 -9.45
CA SER A 71 27.45 -0.24 -10.61
C SER A 71 26.09 0.47 -10.52
N ALA A 72 25.24 0.08 -9.58
CA ALA A 72 23.88 0.59 -9.41
C ALA A 72 23.86 2.03 -8.89
N LYS A 73 23.06 2.91 -9.54
CA LYS A 73 22.95 4.33 -9.16
C LYS A 73 21.53 4.83 -8.94
N GLY A 74 20.52 4.08 -9.36
CA GLY A 74 19.13 4.50 -9.31
C GLY A 74 18.23 3.41 -8.74
N LEU A 75 17.22 3.03 -9.53
CA LEU A 75 16.22 2.03 -9.16
C LEU A 75 16.85 0.67 -8.84
N GLU A 76 17.97 0.35 -9.47
CA GLU A 76 18.75 -0.88 -9.31
C GLU A 76 19.17 -1.12 -7.86
N THR A 77 19.42 -0.05 -7.10
CA THR A 77 19.82 -0.13 -5.69
C THR A 77 18.76 -0.77 -4.79
N THR A 78 17.52 -0.85 -5.26
CA THR A 78 16.42 -1.52 -4.56
C THR A 78 16.39 -3.04 -4.80
N PHE A 79 17.21 -3.55 -5.71
CA PHE A 79 17.28 -4.97 -6.03
C PHE A 79 18.12 -5.71 -4.98
N SER A 80 17.46 -6.19 -3.92
CA SER A 80 18.12 -6.89 -2.81
C SER A 80 17.67 -8.35 -2.72
N PRO A 81 18.60 -9.32 -2.55
CA PRO A 81 18.23 -10.70 -2.30
C PRO A 81 17.53 -10.81 -0.95
N SER A 82 16.48 -11.62 -0.89
CA SER A 82 15.80 -11.92 0.37
C SER A 82 16.10 -13.35 0.77
N ILE A 83 16.66 -13.53 1.97
CA ILE A 83 17.03 -14.84 2.55
C ILE A 83 15.80 -15.75 2.66
N ILE A 84 14.63 -15.15 2.92
CA ILE A 84 13.33 -15.80 2.83
C ILE A 84 12.75 -15.29 1.51
N GLY A 85 12.46 -16.12 0.51
CA GLY A 85 11.97 -15.64 -0.80
C GLY A 85 10.70 -14.75 -0.76
N LYS A 86 9.97 -14.74 0.37
CA LYS A 86 8.82 -13.86 0.67
C LYS A 86 9.15 -12.69 1.61
N GLY A 87 10.37 -12.65 2.16
CA GLY A 87 10.88 -11.65 3.09
C GLY A 87 11.00 -10.26 2.49
N ALA A 88 11.17 -10.13 1.17
CA ALA A 88 11.20 -8.82 0.51
C ALA A 88 9.90 -8.03 0.75
N ILE A 89 8.74 -8.70 0.72
CA ILE A 89 7.44 -8.07 0.99
C ILE A 89 7.38 -7.61 2.45
N LEU A 90 7.85 -8.45 3.38
CA LEU A 90 7.87 -8.14 4.81
C LEU A 90 8.84 -7.00 5.13
N ASN A 91 10.02 -6.97 4.51
CA ASN A 91 11.01 -5.91 4.68
C ASN A 91 10.48 -4.56 4.20
N ASN A 92 9.77 -4.55 3.06
CA ASN A 92 9.11 -3.34 2.56
C ASN A 92 8.00 -2.89 3.49
N LEU A 93 7.17 -3.81 3.99
CA LEU A 93 6.11 -3.50 4.95
C LEU A 93 6.68 -2.97 6.27
N GLU A 94 7.75 -3.58 6.78
CA GLU A 94 8.45 -3.15 7.98
C GLU A 94 9.06 -1.76 7.79
N SER A 95 9.69 -1.49 6.63
CA SER A 95 10.22 -0.17 6.29
C SER A 95 9.12 0.91 6.29
N LEU A 96 7.93 0.59 5.77
CA LEU A 96 6.77 1.49 5.82
C LEU A 96 6.29 1.72 7.25
N ILE A 97 6.15 0.67 8.06
CA ILE A 97 5.70 0.76 9.46
C ILE A 97 6.69 1.57 10.31
N GLN A 98 7.98 1.40 10.07
CA GLN A 98 9.06 2.08 10.80
C GLN A 98 9.43 3.46 10.22
N PHE A 99 8.70 3.94 9.21
CA PHE A 99 8.95 5.24 8.57
C PHE A 99 10.36 5.37 7.96
N ARG A 100 10.98 4.25 7.57
CA ARG A 100 12.27 4.18 6.87
C ARG A 100 12.16 4.42 5.36
N PHE A 101 11.02 4.91 4.88
CA PHE A 101 10.83 5.19 3.46
C PHE A 101 11.69 6.37 2.96
N PHE A 102 12.24 7.19 3.84
CA PHE A 102 13.21 8.23 3.49
C PHE A 102 14.58 7.65 3.09
N ASP A 103 14.85 6.38 3.41
CA ASP A 103 16.06 5.67 3.00
C ASP A 103 15.95 5.13 1.55
N LEU A 104 14.75 5.23 0.94
CA LEU A 104 14.53 4.78 -0.43
C LEU A 104 15.16 5.74 -1.44
N PRO A 105 15.57 5.25 -2.62
CA PRO A 105 16.08 6.12 -3.69
C PRO A 105 15.07 7.21 -4.05
N SER A 106 15.58 8.41 -4.37
CA SER A 106 14.75 9.59 -4.68
C SER A 106 13.71 9.33 -5.78
N VAL A 107 14.05 8.52 -6.79
CA VAL A 107 13.15 8.11 -7.88
C VAL A 107 11.94 7.34 -7.33
N ILE A 108 12.14 6.42 -6.37
CA ILE A 108 11.05 5.68 -5.74
C ILE A 108 10.15 6.63 -4.94
N ILE A 109 10.74 7.57 -4.20
CA ILE A 109 9.98 8.55 -3.42
C ILE A 109 9.12 9.43 -4.33
N ILE A 110 9.71 9.97 -5.41
CA ILE A 110 8.99 10.82 -6.38
C ILE A 110 7.84 10.04 -7.03
N LEU A 111 8.10 8.82 -7.51
CA LEU A 111 7.06 7.97 -8.10
C LEU A 111 6.00 7.56 -7.08
N GLY A 112 6.38 7.28 -5.83
CA GLY A 112 5.45 7.03 -4.74
C GLY A 112 4.51 8.21 -4.50
N ILE A 113 5.04 9.44 -4.45
CA ILE A 113 4.23 10.66 -4.31
C ILE A 113 3.29 10.82 -5.50
N LEU A 114 3.78 10.68 -6.72
CA LEU A 114 2.95 10.77 -7.94
C LEU A 114 1.84 9.71 -7.95
N TYR A 115 2.15 8.49 -7.49
CA TYR A 115 1.18 7.40 -7.38
C TYR A 115 0.08 7.73 -6.37
N VAL A 116 0.45 8.26 -5.19
CA VAL A 116 -0.53 8.65 -4.16
C VAL A 116 -1.40 9.82 -4.64
N LEU A 117 -0.84 10.79 -5.37
CA LEU A 117 -1.59 11.88 -5.99
C LEU A 117 -2.58 11.36 -7.04
N LEU A 118 -2.11 10.45 -7.91
CA LEU A 118 -2.94 9.79 -8.91
C LEU A 118 -4.09 9.03 -8.26
N HIS A 119 -3.81 8.22 -7.22
CA HIS A 119 -4.84 7.50 -6.47
C HIS A 119 -5.84 8.44 -5.80
N THR A 120 -5.37 9.55 -5.24
CA THR A 120 -6.21 10.57 -4.63
C THR A 120 -7.17 11.19 -5.66
N PHE A 121 -6.69 11.44 -6.88
CA PHE A 121 -7.52 11.89 -8.00
C PHE A 121 -8.54 10.83 -8.42
N LEU A 122 -8.10 9.59 -8.66
CA LEU A 122 -8.96 8.49 -9.08
C LEU A 122 -10.06 8.18 -8.05
N ALA A 123 -9.75 8.28 -6.76
CA ALA A 123 -10.72 8.07 -5.68
C ALA A 123 -11.95 9.00 -5.80
N GLY A 124 -11.76 10.25 -6.25
CA GLY A 124 -12.86 11.19 -6.49
C GLY A 124 -13.79 10.69 -7.60
N GLY A 125 -13.23 10.17 -8.69
CA GLY A 125 -13.99 9.59 -9.80
C GLY A 125 -14.75 8.33 -9.37
N ILE A 126 -14.08 7.43 -8.64
CA ILE A 126 -14.67 6.18 -8.13
C ILE A 126 -15.89 6.48 -7.26
N LEU A 127 -15.73 7.33 -6.25
CA LEU A 127 -16.81 7.63 -5.30
C LEU A 127 -17.97 8.38 -5.96
N SER A 128 -17.70 9.26 -6.94
CA SER A 128 -18.77 9.94 -7.68
C SER A 128 -19.69 8.99 -8.46
N ILE A 129 -19.15 7.87 -8.95
CA ILE A 129 -19.93 6.85 -9.67
C ILE A 129 -20.71 5.98 -8.70
N PHE A 130 -20.10 5.57 -7.60
CA PHE A 130 -20.73 4.69 -6.61
C PHE A 130 -21.71 5.39 -5.68
N MET A 131 -21.76 6.72 -5.67
CA MET A 131 -22.82 7.47 -4.98
C MET A 131 -24.19 7.30 -5.63
N LYS A 132 -24.26 6.95 -6.93
CA LYS A 132 -25.51 6.75 -7.65
C LYS A 132 -26.14 5.39 -7.30
N GLU A 133 -27.46 5.33 -7.15
CA GLU A 133 -28.19 4.09 -6.84
C GLU A 133 -27.90 2.94 -7.83
N THR A 134 -27.80 3.28 -9.13
CA THR A 134 -27.35 2.36 -10.18
C THR A 134 -26.05 2.88 -10.81
N PRO A 135 -24.88 2.36 -10.41
CA PRO A 135 -23.62 2.84 -10.94
C PRO A 135 -23.51 2.50 -12.43
N ARG A 136 -23.35 3.54 -13.26
CA ARG A 136 -23.08 3.43 -14.70
C ARG A 136 -21.78 4.17 -14.99
N PHE A 137 -20.87 3.51 -15.68
CA PHE A 137 -19.58 4.09 -15.99
C PHE A 137 -19.63 4.90 -17.30
N SER A 138 -19.15 6.14 -17.21
CA SER A 138 -18.80 6.99 -18.35
C SER A 138 -17.49 7.71 -18.04
N MET A 139 -16.58 7.78 -19.03
CA MET A 139 -15.30 8.49 -18.89
C MET A 139 -15.51 9.95 -18.47
N LYS A 140 -16.47 10.64 -19.11
CA LYS A 140 -16.77 12.04 -18.82
C LYS A 140 -17.20 12.22 -17.36
N GLU A 141 -18.07 11.35 -16.86
CA GLU A 141 -18.55 11.43 -15.48
C GLU A 141 -17.43 11.11 -14.48
N PHE A 142 -16.63 10.07 -14.76
CA PHE A 142 -15.51 9.66 -13.92
C PHE A 142 -14.50 10.80 -13.72
N PHE A 143 -14.01 11.40 -14.81
CA PHE A 143 -13.02 12.46 -14.74
C PHE A 143 -13.60 13.77 -14.20
N ASN A 144 -14.89 14.05 -14.43
CA ASN A 144 -15.57 15.18 -13.81
C ASN A 144 -15.65 15.03 -12.28
N GLY A 145 -16.04 13.84 -11.80
CA GLY A 145 -16.03 13.51 -10.37
C GLY A 145 -14.63 13.57 -9.77
N ALA A 146 -13.63 13.02 -10.46
CA ALA A 146 -12.23 13.08 -10.04
C ALA A 146 -11.76 14.52 -9.85
N GLY A 147 -11.99 15.40 -10.84
CA GLY A 147 -11.62 16.81 -10.75
C GLY A 147 -12.40 17.58 -9.67
N THR A 148 -13.70 17.31 -9.53
CA THR A 148 -14.58 18.00 -8.57
C THR A 148 -14.19 17.77 -7.11
N TYR A 149 -13.72 16.56 -6.79
CA TYR A 149 -13.34 16.18 -5.42
C TYR A 149 -11.83 16.21 -5.17
N PHE A 150 -10.99 16.34 -6.21
CA PHE A 150 -9.53 16.23 -6.10
C PHE A 150 -8.93 17.11 -5.00
N ILE A 151 -9.23 18.42 -4.98
CA ILE A 151 -8.64 19.34 -4.00
C ILE A 151 -9.04 18.96 -2.56
N ARG A 152 -10.30 18.58 -2.35
CA ARG A 152 -10.80 18.15 -1.04
C ARG A 152 -10.11 16.87 -0.58
N PHE A 153 -9.90 15.92 -1.49
CA PHE A 153 -9.21 14.68 -1.20
C PHE A 153 -7.70 14.85 -1.04
N PHE A 154 -7.10 15.80 -1.75
CA PHE A 154 -5.69 16.18 -1.60
C PHE A 154 -5.44 16.81 -0.21
N LEU A 155 -6.30 17.73 0.23
CA LEU A 155 -6.21 18.28 1.59
C LEU A 155 -6.40 17.19 2.64
N LEU A 156 -7.35 16.28 2.42
CA LEU A 156 -7.58 15.14 3.30
C LEU A 156 -6.35 14.21 3.36
N MET A 157 -5.71 13.97 2.21
CA MET A 157 -4.46 13.22 2.12
C MET A 157 -3.35 13.89 2.95
N LEU A 158 -3.16 15.22 2.83
CA LEU A 158 -2.17 15.94 3.63
C LEU A 158 -2.45 15.82 5.14
N ILE A 159 -3.71 15.98 5.54
CA ILE A 159 -4.11 15.80 6.94
C ILE A 159 -3.81 14.37 7.40
N SER A 160 -4.13 13.34 6.59
CA SER A 160 -3.84 11.95 6.93
C SER A 160 -2.35 11.67 7.11
N TRP A 161 -1.49 12.31 6.29
CA TRP A 161 -0.05 12.18 6.40
C TRP A 161 0.51 12.77 7.70
N VAL A 162 -0.10 13.83 8.24
CA VAL A 162 0.26 14.35 9.57
C VAL A 162 -0.01 13.30 10.64
N PHE A 163 -1.15 12.61 10.59
CA PHE A 163 -1.47 11.53 11.54
C PHE A 163 -0.56 10.32 11.37
N PHE A 164 -0.27 9.91 10.12
CA PHE A 164 0.66 8.83 9.84
C PHE A 164 2.05 9.15 10.37
N PHE A 165 2.58 10.34 10.06
CA PHE A 165 3.86 10.80 10.58
C PHE A 165 3.89 10.86 12.10
N PHE A 166 2.83 11.36 12.74
CA PHE A 166 2.73 11.37 14.19
C PHE A 166 2.78 9.94 14.76
N ILE A 167 1.95 9.02 14.27
CA ILE A 167 1.92 7.63 14.75
C ILE A 167 3.27 6.94 14.52
N GLY A 168 3.81 7.03 13.31
CA GLY A 168 5.08 6.42 12.95
C GLY A 168 6.27 6.92 13.73
N SER A 169 6.51 8.22 13.68
CA SER A 169 7.69 8.84 14.28
C SER A 169 7.58 8.91 15.80
N PHE A 170 6.42 9.31 16.34
CA PHE A 170 6.27 9.46 17.79
C PHE A 170 6.14 8.10 18.49
N LEU A 171 5.15 7.27 18.11
CA LEU A 171 4.94 5.98 18.78
C LEU A 171 6.05 4.98 18.42
N GLY A 172 6.49 4.94 17.15
CA GLY A 172 7.64 4.14 16.75
C GLY A 172 8.91 4.53 17.50
N GLY A 173 9.16 5.82 17.68
CA GLY A 173 10.27 6.31 18.51
C GLY A 173 10.18 5.87 19.97
N GLN A 174 8.98 5.93 20.59
CA GLN A 174 8.79 5.45 21.97
C GLN A 174 9.01 3.94 22.07
N PHE A 175 8.43 3.15 21.16
CA PHE A 175 8.54 1.70 21.15
C PHE A 175 9.98 1.24 20.92
N ASN A 176 10.71 1.88 19.99
CA ASN A 176 12.13 1.58 19.77
C ASN A 176 12.98 1.86 21.01
N ARG A 177 12.68 2.90 21.80
CA ARG A 177 13.38 3.15 23.08
C ARG A 177 13.15 2.00 24.08
N ILE A 178 11.92 1.50 24.15
CA ILE A 178 11.58 0.36 25.03
C ILE A 178 12.31 -0.89 24.58
N ILE A 179 12.25 -1.23 23.28
CA ILE A 179 12.94 -2.39 22.71
C ILE A 179 14.44 -2.30 23.01
N ASN A 180 15.07 -1.17 22.72
CA ASN A 180 16.51 -0.97 22.93
C ASN A 180 16.90 -1.11 24.40
N ASN A 181 16.06 -0.66 25.34
CA ASN A 181 16.32 -0.84 26.75
C ASN A 181 16.22 -2.32 27.16
N VAL A 182 15.25 -3.06 26.62
CA VAL A 182 15.13 -4.50 26.88
C VAL A 182 16.29 -5.27 26.25
N SER A 183 16.69 -4.94 25.02
CA SER A 183 17.83 -5.56 24.33
C SER A 183 19.13 -5.42 25.11
N LYS A 184 19.39 -4.24 25.69
CA LYS A 184 20.62 -4.01 26.48
C LYS A 184 20.68 -4.83 27.76
N ASN A 185 19.53 -5.20 28.32
CA ASN A 185 19.43 -5.90 29.59
C ASN A 185 19.13 -7.40 29.44
N SER A 186 18.94 -7.89 28.21
CA SER A 186 18.60 -9.29 27.95
C SER A 186 19.81 -10.07 27.46
N LEU A 187 20.01 -11.27 28.01
CA LEU A 187 20.97 -12.25 27.50
C LEU A 187 20.45 -12.96 26.23
N SER A 188 19.19 -12.75 25.85
CA SER A 188 18.53 -13.42 24.73
C SER A 188 17.94 -12.42 23.74
N GLU A 189 18.20 -12.63 22.44
CA GLU A 189 17.66 -11.82 21.34
C GLU A 189 16.18 -12.10 21.07
N VAL A 190 15.63 -13.20 21.63
CA VAL A 190 14.25 -13.64 21.41
C VAL A 190 13.24 -12.66 22.01
N THR A 191 13.51 -12.14 23.20
CA THR A 191 12.57 -11.24 23.90
C THR A 191 12.42 -9.90 23.16
N PRO A 192 13.52 -9.19 22.79
CA PRO A 192 13.43 -7.99 21.96
C PRO A 192 12.73 -8.23 20.62
N PHE A 193 12.92 -9.39 20.00
CA PHE A 193 12.27 -9.73 18.73
C PHE A 193 10.74 -9.77 18.86
N TYR A 194 10.19 -10.52 19.83
CA TYR A 194 8.74 -10.60 20.02
C TYR A 194 8.13 -9.25 20.45
N LEU A 195 8.84 -8.45 21.24
CA LEU A 195 8.43 -7.08 21.56
C LEU A 195 8.38 -6.21 20.31
N GLY A 196 9.40 -6.29 19.45
CA GLY A 196 9.44 -5.61 18.16
C GLY A 196 8.26 -5.99 17.27
N LEU A 197 7.94 -7.28 17.21
CA LEU A 197 6.78 -7.79 16.45
C LEU A 197 5.46 -7.25 17.00
N LEU A 198 5.28 -7.26 18.32
CA LEU A 198 4.09 -6.74 18.99
C LEU A 198 3.89 -5.24 18.71
N PHE A 199 4.94 -4.45 18.92
CA PHE A 199 4.89 -3.01 18.70
C PHE A 199 4.69 -2.64 17.22
N SER A 200 5.32 -3.36 16.30
CA SER A 200 5.07 -3.20 14.86
C SER A 200 3.62 -3.52 14.49
N THR A 201 3.05 -4.57 15.09
CA THR A 201 1.63 -4.95 14.89
C THR A 201 0.68 -3.86 15.41
N ILE A 202 0.96 -3.27 16.57
CA ILE A 202 0.17 -2.17 17.14
C ILE A 202 0.22 -0.94 16.24
N ILE A 203 1.42 -0.53 15.78
CA ILE A 203 1.57 0.60 14.86
C ILE A 203 0.81 0.34 13.57
N PHE A 204 0.98 -0.85 12.97
CA PHE A 204 0.29 -1.21 11.72
C PHE A 204 -1.23 -1.15 11.88
N PHE A 205 -1.77 -1.69 12.98
CA PHE A 205 -3.20 -1.60 13.29
C PHE A 205 -3.68 -0.14 13.40
N LEU A 206 -2.91 0.73 14.07
CA LEU A 206 -3.25 2.15 14.21
C LEU A 206 -3.20 2.89 12.87
N LEU A 207 -2.21 2.61 12.02
CA LEU A 207 -2.13 3.19 10.68
C LEU A 207 -3.35 2.77 9.83
N LEU A 208 -3.72 1.49 9.86
CA LEU A 208 -4.92 0.99 9.19
C LEU A 208 -6.21 1.61 9.74
N PHE A 209 -6.28 1.79 11.06
CA PHE A 209 -7.41 2.46 11.71
C PHE A 209 -7.57 3.91 11.23
N ILE A 210 -6.48 4.67 11.21
CA ILE A 210 -6.49 6.06 10.72
C ILE A 210 -6.82 6.11 9.23
N GLN A 211 -6.25 5.20 8.42
CA GLN A 211 -6.57 5.10 7.00
C GLN A 211 -8.08 4.88 6.78
N MET A 212 -8.68 3.96 7.54
CA MET A 212 -10.12 3.71 7.50
C MET A 212 -10.94 4.96 7.85
N VAL A 213 -10.54 5.72 8.88
CA VAL A 213 -11.23 6.99 9.23
C VAL A 213 -11.22 7.94 8.04
N PHE A 214 -10.08 8.12 7.38
CA PHE A 214 -9.98 8.99 6.22
C PHE A 214 -10.73 8.47 5.00
N ASP A 215 -10.88 7.16 4.83
CA ASP A 215 -11.75 6.59 3.80
C ASP A 215 -13.24 6.92 4.05
N TYR A 216 -13.70 6.86 5.30
CA TYR A 216 -15.04 7.34 5.67
C TYR A 216 -15.20 8.85 5.48
N SER A 217 -14.16 9.64 5.74
CA SER A 217 -14.16 11.08 5.46
C SER A 217 -14.36 11.38 3.97
N ARG A 218 -13.72 10.61 3.08
CA ARG A 218 -13.92 10.73 1.62
C ARG A 218 -15.36 10.43 1.21
N ILE A 219 -15.91 9.34 1.74
CA ILE A 219 -17.32 8.95 1.50
C ILE A 219 -18.24 10.08 1.95
N LYS A 220 -18.03 10.62 3.15
CA LYS A 220 -18.83 11.70 3.70
C LYS A 220 -18.78 12.98 2.86
N ILE A 221 -17.58 13.39 2.44
CA ILE A 221 -17.37 14.56 1.58
C ILE A 221 -18.17 14.43 0.28
N VAL A 222 -18.20 13.25 -0.33
CA VAL A 222 -18.92 13.01 -1.58
C VAL A 222 -20.44 12.99 -1.35
N LEU A 223 -20.90 12.27 -0.32
CA LEU A 223 -22.33 12.14 0.00
C LEU A 223 -23.00 13.47 0.34
N GLU A 224 -22.32 14.33 1.09
CA GLU A 224 -22.87 15.62 1.56
C GLU A 224 -22.42 16.81 0.70
N ASP A 225 -21.64 16.57 -0.36
CA ASP A 225 -20.90 17.58 -1.13
C ASP A 225 -20.19 18.62 -0.22
N SER A 226 -19.63 18.14 0.89
CA SER A 226 -19.05 19.01 1.91
C SER A 226 -17.80 19.72 1.38
N ARG A 227 -17.69 21.02 1.68
CA ARG A 227 -16.48 21.82 1.42
C ARG A 227 -15.53 21.87 2.61
N ASN A 228 -16.02 21.58 3.82
CA ASN A 228 -15.22 21.64 5.05
C ASN A 228 -14.60 20.27 5.35
N VAL A 229 -13.36 20.08 4.90
CA VAL A 229 -12.62 18.82 4.99
C VAL A 229 -12.36 18.41 6.45
N LEU A 230 -11.99 19.38 7.31
CA LEU A 230 -11.72 19.11 8.73
C LEU A 230 -12.97 18.66 9.47
N ARG A 231 -14.08 19.38 9.28
CA ARG A 231 -15.36 19.00 9.90
C ARG A 231 -15.80 17.61 9.45
N SER A 232 -15.72 17.33 8.15
CA SER A 232 -16.08 16.00 7.61
C SER A 232 -15.19 14.90 8.19
N SER A 233 -13.91 15.19 8.43
CA SER A 233 -12.98 14.26 9.06
C SER A 233 -13.30 13.98 10.52
N LEU A 234 -13.64 15.01 11.29
CA LEU A 234 -14.07 14.86 12.69
C LEU A 234 -15.37 14.09 12.80
N GLU A 235 -16.34 14.38 11.94
CA GLU A 235 -17.61 13.68 11.94
C GLU A 235 -17.46 12.21 11.49
N ALA A 236 -16.58 11.93 10.52
CA ALA A 236 -16.22 10.56 10.14
C ALA A 236 -15.51 9.81 11.28
N PHE A 237 -14.61 10.47 12.01
CA PHE A 237 -13.98 9.91 13.20
C PHE A 237 -15.04 9.54 14.25
N VAL A 238 -15.94 10.47 14.60
CA VAL A 238 -17.04 10.21 15.54
C VAL A 238 -17.94 9.07 15.05
N PHE A 239 -18.25 9.01 13.75
CA PHE A 239 -19.02 7.92 13.15
C PHE A 239 -18.32 6.56 13.31
N VAL A 240 -17.02 6.49 13.03
CA VAL A 240 -16.21 5.28 13.19
C VAL A 240 -16.23 4.81 14.65
N PHE A 241 -16.03 5.72 15.61
CA PHE A 241 -16.04 5.37 17.04
C PHE A 241 -17.42 4.90 17.53
N LYS A 242 -18.51 5.47 17.01
CA LYS A 242 -19.87 5.02 17.33
C LYS A 242 -20.20 3.64 16.74
N HIS A 243 -19.50 3.22 15.68
CA HIS A 243 -19.80 2.00 14.93
C HIS A 243 -18.59 1.07 14.73
N LEU A 244 -17.64 1.06 15.69
CA LEU A 244 -16.35 0.36 15.58
C LEU A 244 -16.47 -1.08 15.06
N GLY A 245 -17.36 -1.89 15.62
CA GLY A 245 -17.50 -3.28 15.21
C GLY A 245 -17.90 -3.46 13.73
N SER A 246 -18.75 -2.57 13.21
CA SER A 246 -19.20 -2.65 11.82
C SER A 246 -18.18 -2.05 10.85
N THR A 247 -17.56 -0.93 11.20
CA THR A 247 -16.56 -0.25 10.36
C THR A 247 -15.26 -1.06 10.29
N LEU A 248 -14.72 -1.48 11.45
CA LEU A 248 -13.56 -2.36 11.52
C LEU A 248 -13.85 -3.70 10.86
N GLY A 249 -15.00 -4.30 11.14
CA GLY A 249 -15.38 -5.57 10.55
C GLY A 249 -15.37 -5.52 9.02
N LEU A 250 -15.93 -4.47 8.41
CA LEU A 250 -15.95 -4.33 6.96
C LEU A 250 -14.54 -4.07 6.40
N TYR A 251 -13.82 -3.13 7.01
CA TYR A 251 -12.49 -2.73 6.56
C TYR A 251 -11.49 -3.90 6.61
N TYR A 252 -11.45 -4.62 7.73
CA TYR A 252 -10.55 -5.77 7.89
C TYR A 252 -10.97 -6.99 7.08
N LEU A 253 -12.27 -7.15 6.76
CA LEU A 253 -12.69 -8.18 5.79
C LEU A 253 -12.22 -7.88 4.37
N ILE A 254 -12.26 -6.60 3.94
CA ILE A 254 -11.69 -6.19 2.65
C ILE A 254 -10.18 -6.41 2.66
N PHE A 255 -9.49 -6.02 3.73
CA PHE A 255 -8.06 -6.28 3.88
C PHE A 255 -7.73 -7.79 3.84
N LEU A 256 -8.49 -8.61 4.57
CA LEU A 256 -8.31 -10.06 4.58
C LEU A 256 -8.52 -10.67 3.18
N ALA A 257 -9.52 -10.21 2.43
CA ALA A 257 -9.73 -10.65 1.05
C ALA A 257 -8.50 -10.34 0.17
N ASN A 258 -7.89 -9.16 0.31
CA ASN A 258 -6.65 -8.81 -0.39
C ASN A 258 -5.47 -9.71 0.00
N VAL A 259 -5.33 -10.02 1.30
CA VAL A 259 -4.30 -10.95 1.79
C VAL A 259 -4.51 -12.35 1.21
N VAL A 260 -5.74 -12.88 1.24
CA VAL A 260 -6.07 -14.19 0.70
C VAL A 260 -5.79 -14.27 -0.80
N ILE A 261 -6.18 -13.26 -1.59
CA ILE A 261 -5.89 -13.21 -3.03
C ILE A 261 -4.38 -13.20 -3.27
N THR A 262 -3.63 -12.41 -2.52
CA THR A 262 -2.16 -12.37 -2.60
C THR A 262 -1.53 -13.72 -2.27
N LEU A 263 -2.02 -14.41 -1.23
CA LEU A 263 -1.55 -15.74 -0.86
C LEU A 263 -1.84 -16.77 -1.95
N ILE A 264 -3.04 -16.76 -2.52
CA ILE A 264 -3.41 -17.62 -3.65
C ILE A 264 -2.48 -17.37 -4.84
N TYR A 265 -2.24 -16.11 -5.20
CA TYR A 265 -1.30 -15.75 -6.27
C TYR A 265 0.10 -16.31 -6.02
N VAL A 266 0.63 -16.14 -4.81
CA VAL A 266 1.96 -16.64 -4.43
C VAL A 266 2.02 -18.18 -4.47
N LEU A 267 0.96 -18.86 -4.04
CA LEU A 267 0.87 -20.33 -4.12
C LEU A 267 0.80 -20.82 -5.56
N LEU A 268 -0.01 -20.19 -6.40
CA LEU A 268 -0.14 -20.51 -7.82
C LEU A 268 1.19 -20.26 -8.57
N LYS A 269 1.89 -19.18 -8.26
CA LYS A 269 3.22 -18.92 -8.82
C LYS A 269 4.21 -20.05 -8.52
N GLY A 270 4.12 -20.66 -7.34
CA GLY A 270 4.97 -21.80 -6.96
C GLY A 270 4.70 -23.08 -7.76
N LEU A 271 3.55 -23.19 -8.42
CA LEU A 271 3.20 -24.35 -9.25
C LEU A 271 3.68 -24.23 -10.71
N ILE A 272 4.08 -23.03 -11.14
CA ILE A 272 4.59 -22.80 -12.50
C ILE A 272 6.08 -23.14 -12.49
N PRO A 273 6.55 -24.10 -13.32
CA PRO A 273 7.97 -24.40 -13.47
C PRO A 273 8.72 -23.11 -13.85
N GLN A 274 9.71 -22.73 -13.04
CA GLN A 274 10.61 -21.63 -13.36
C GLN A 274 11.71 -22.22 -14.25
N SER A 275 11.43 -22.31 -15.55
CA SER A 275 12.41 -22.65 -16.60
C SER A 275 13.12 -21.40 -17.08
#